data_AF-A0A2G6NAV9-F1
#
_entry.id   AF-A0A2G6NAV9-F1
#
_cell.length_a   1.000
_cell.length_b   1.000
_cell.length_c   1.000
_cell.angle_alpha   90.00
_cell.angle_beta   90.00
_cell.angle_gamma   90.00
#
_symmetry.space_group_name_H-M   'P 1'
#
loop_
_entity.id
_entity.type
_entity.pdbx_description
1 polymer ?
#
loop_
_entity_poly.entity_id
_entity_poly.type
_entity_poly.pdbx_seq_one_letter_code
_entity_poly.pdbx_strand_id
1 'polypeptide(L)'
;MAQEKKKATGYDKYVDWKIFSIPVILFFIILVMPTPKSMQKTGTQYTVGPHAVINMLTQELFQQNSSEVEQWKLLTVQMMERNMRMGALSKDRFLKRNMKWCKKYKIACSDSNFAKAHAFVKDSVDEARYKKVMQKAYDYRINVLNYNNLSDKDKKVADKGTWAIKVSIAMMTFVVLCFVTECIPLPAVAFCIGLILVFSNVVTRQEVAMLYWSDACWFIMGSLMFAVAFVKTGVDKRVCLMMFKKLAVPDVRWITLIFFLIITPLAAFISDHALAAMFLPIAMLLYQNSLTEEVPEDKELAKMLMIAIAMACNIGGPGAPSGGARNVIMMTYLNDMFGFDIGYFQWITYCFPFLIVMIPITWFMINWRFKPRIKSLKPAMQHLEREIGKMGTWNRHQIWAVIIFVVMVFGWFTEKIFYNLGIYPVRLGIGVIAVAGAVAYIMAGIVNWRDYQKGVDWGVVWLYAGAIIFGRTLDKTGAAYWMANSVIEFLVPFGMDKGLPLMATANGLTAILTNLMADGPAAAAVGPITLNMAGLVHPGTTFLPFMAMSTAVASSFAYCLIIGTPPNAIVYASGYLEPRDYLRVGIPMWFIANIVILLCTAILWGIMGFPGLPGY
;
A
#
# COMPACT_ATOMS: atom_id res chain seq x y z
N MET A 1 -28.15 24.66 -26.48
CA MET A 1 -27.89 23.77 -25.32
C MET A 1 -26.57 24.18 -24.72
N ALA A 2 -26.58 24.73 -23.50
CA ALA A 2 -25.36 25.09 -22.80
C ALA A 2 -24.52 23.82 -22.61
N GLN A 3 -23.28 23.85 -23.10
CA GLN A 3 -22.27 22.84 -22.81
C GLN A 3 -22.13 22.81 -21.27
N GLU A 4 -22.70 21.80 -20.62
CA GLU A 4 -22.45 21.59 -19.19
C GLU A 4 -20.94 21.50 -19.02
N LYS A 5 -20.36 22.50 -18.34
CA LYS A 5 -18.94 22.53 -18.01
C LYS A 5 -18.64 21.25 -17.25
N LYS A 6 -17.93 20.33 -17.89
CA LYS A 6 -17.42 19.10 -17.29
C LYS A 6 -16.77 19.48 -15.96
N LYS A 7 -17.33 18.99 -14.84
CA LYS A 7 -16.87 19.33 -13.49
C LYS A 7 -15.40 18.88 -13.42
N ALA A 8 -14.47 19.83 -13.23
CA ALA A 8 -13.05 19.51 -13.13
C ALA A 8 -12.83 18.57 -11.94
N THR A 9 -12.29 17.37 -12.19
CA THR A 9 -11.98 16.38 -11.16
C THR A 9 -10.49 16.45 -10.84
N GLY A 10 -10.12 16.30 -9.56
CA GLY A 10 -8.76 16.15 -9.02
C GLY A 10 -7.61 16.90 -9.72
N TYR A 11 -7.18 16.38 -10.87
CA TYR A 11 -6.06 16.87 -11.69
C TYR A 11 -6.34 18.19 -12.41
N ASP A 12 -7.60 18.49 -12.76
CA ASP A 12 -7.98 19.67 -13.55
C ASP A 12 -8.44 20.85 -12.67
N LYS A 13 -8.38 20.71 -11.34
CA LYS A 13 -8.83 21.74 -10.39
C LYS A 13 -7.74 22.79 -10.18
N TYR A 14 -8.13 24.06 -10.27
CA TYR A 14 -7.34 25.16 -9.72
C TYR A 14 -7.36 25.11 -8.19
N VAL A 15 -6.36 25.75 -7.56
CA VAL A 15 -6.29 25.87 -6.10
C VAL A 15 -7.54 26.59 -5.57
N ASP A 16 -8.28 25.91 -4.69
CA ASP A 16 -9.34 26.55 -3.92
C ASP A 16 -8.72 27.20 -2.68
N TRP A 17 -8.34 28.47 -2.80
CA TRP A 17 -7.67 29.20 -1.74
C TRP A 17 -8.49 29.31 -0.44
N LYS A 18 -9.83 29.28 -0.51
CA LYS A 18 -10.69 29.36 0.68
C LYS A 18 -10.60 28.08 1.51
N ILE A 19 -10.59 26.93 0.83
CA ILE A 19 -10.47 25.64 1.51
C ILE A 19 -9.01 25.35 1.85
N PHE A 20 -8.08 25.70 0.96
CA PHE A 20 -6.64 25.48 1.12
C PHE A 20 -6.02 26.30 2.25
N SER A 21 -6.58 27.45 2.62
CA SER A 21 -6.08 28.20 3.79
C SER A 21 -6.22 27.40 5.10
N ILE A 22 -7.22 26.51 5.21
CA ILE A 22 -7.48 25.70 6.40
C ILE A 22 -6.30 24.76 6.75
N PRO A 23 -5.86 23.84 5.86
CA PRO A 23 -4.72 22.98 6.15
C PRO A 23 -3.42 23.76 6.37
N VAL A 24 -3.22 24.90 5.69
CA VAL A 24 -2.05 25.75 5.87
C VAL A 24 -2.04 26.41 7.25
N ILE A 25 -3.16 27.00 7.68
CA ILE A 25 -3.29 27.61 9.00
C ILE A 25 -3.09 26.55 10.10
N LEU A 26 -3.75 25.40 9.97
CA LEU A 26 -3.61 24.31 10.95
C LEU A 26 -2.18 23.77 11.01
N PHE A 27 -1.48 23.67 9.89
CA PHE A 27 -0.07 23.31 9.85
C PHE A 27 0.77 24.25 10.73
N PHE A 28 0.64 25.57 10.55
CA PHE A 28 1.39 26.54 11.36
C PHE A 28 0.95 26.57 12.83
N ILE A 29 -0.35 26.42 13.11
CA ILE A 29 -0.85 26.30 14.48
C ILE A 29 -0.17 25.12 15.19
N ILE A 30 -0.14 23.95 14.56
CA ILE A 30 0.51 22.76 15.14
C ILE A 30 1.99 23.01 15.40
N LEU A 31 2.69 23.72 14.51
CA LEU A 31 4.10 24.06 14.70
C LEU A 31 4.36 25.05 15.84
N VAL A 32 3.40 25.93 16.17
CA VAL A 32 3.52 26.92 17.26
C VAL A 32 3.05 26.35 18.60
N MET A 33 2.08 25.42 18.60
CA MET A 33 1.52 24.85 19.84
C MET A 33 2.60 24.21 20.75
N PRO A 34 2.45 24.28 22.08
CA PRO A 34 3.42 23.68 23.00
C PRO A 34 3.53 22.17 22.78
N THR A 35 4.76 21.66 22.79
CA THR A 35 5.00 20.24 22.51
C THR A 35 4.55 19.36 23.69
N PRO A 36 3.70 18.34 23.48
CA PRO A 36 3.30 17.42 24.55
C PRO A 36 4.49 16.65 25.12
N LYS A 37 4.47 16.37 26.43
CA LYS A 37 5.51 15.54 27.09
C LYS A 37 5.63 14.14 26.49
N SER A 38 4.52 13.55 26.03
CA SER A 38 4.52 12.26 25.34
C SER A 38 5.30 12.31 24.02
N MET A 39 5.22 13.42 23.28
CA MET A 39 5.99 13.63 22.05
C MET A 39 7.48 13.78 22.37
N GLN A 40 7.82 14.51 23.43
CA GLN A 40 9.21 14.67 23.89
C GLN A 40 9.83 13.34 24.34
N LYS A 41 9.05 12.48 25.01
CA LYS A 41 9.44 11.11 25.35
C LYS A 41 9.80 10.32 24.09
N THR A 42 8.91 10.30 23.08
CA THR A 42 9.18 9.59 21.83
C THR A 42 10.38 10.17 21.07
N GLY A 43 10.50 11.51 21.02
CA GLY A 43 11.63 12.18 20.38
C GLY A 43 12.97 11.76 21.01
N THR A 44 12.99 11.65 22.34
CA THR A 44 14.13 11.14 23.11
C THR A 44 14.45 9.69 22.75
N GLN A 45 13.44 8.82 22.70
CA GLN A 45 13.59 7.40 22.36
C GLN A 45 14.15 7.16 20.96
N TYR A 46 13.82 8.03 19.99
CA TYR A 46 14.27 7.87 18.61
C TYR A 46 15.65 8.46 18.33
N THR A 47 16.01 9.56 18.99
CA THR A 47 17.27 10.27 18.72
C THR A 47 18.39 9.93 19.70
N VAL A 48 18.10 9.87 20.99
CA VAL A 48 19.08 9.54 22.04
C VAL A 48 19.10 8.03 22.32
N GLY A 49 17.95 7.37 22.20
CA GLY A 49 17.77 5.95 22.50
C GLY A 49 18.79 5.01 21.86
N PRO A 50 19.12 5.11 20.56
CA PRO A 50 20.11 4.22 19.95
C PRO A 50 21.47 4.24 20.66
N HIS A 51 22.00 5.43 20.97
CA HIS A 51 23.29 5.56 21.67
C HIS A 51 23.20 5.10 23.13
N ALA A 52 22.12 5.45 23.82
CA ALA A 52 21.91 5.04 25.21
C ALA A 52 21.78 3.51 25.37
N VAL A 53 21.04 2.87 24.46
CA VAL A 53 20.87 1.42 24.42
C VAL A 53 22.17 0.72 24.05
N ILE A 54 22.93 1.23 23.07
CA ILE A 54 24.25 0.69 22.74
C ILE A 54 25.16 0.73 23.97
N ASN A 55 25.21 1.85 24.69
CA ASN A 55 26.03 1.95 25.90
C ASN A 55 25.59 0.97 26.99
N MET A 56 24.28 0.86 27.23
CA MET A 56 23.71 -0.08 28.20
C MET A 56 24.04 -1.54 27.83
N LEU A 57 23.83 -1.94 26.57
CA LEU A 57 24.18 -3.29 26.07
C LEU A 57 25.67 -3.58 26.21
N THR A 58 26.52 -2.56 25.98
CA THR A 58 27.97 -2.70 26.10
C THR A 58 28.38 -2.95 27.56
N GLN A 59 27.78 -2.22 28.50
CA GLN A 59 27.99 -2.44 29.93
C GLN A 59 27.47 -3.81 30.38
N GLU A 60 26.30 -4.22 29.93
CA GLU A 60 25.68 -5.50 30.32
C GLU A 60 26.46 -6.72 29.80
N LEU A 61 26.97 -6.66 28.56
CA LEU A 61 27.64 -7.81 27.92
C LEU A 61 29.16 -7.82 28.15
N PHE A 62 29.78 -6.65 28.25
CA PHE A 62 31.24 -6.50 28.24
C PHE A 62 31.80 -5.69 29.42
N GLN A 63 30.94 -5.15 30.30
CA GLN A 63 31.35 -4.31 31.45
C GLN A 63 32.23 -3.12 31.06
N GLN A 64 32.03 -2.60 29.85
CA GLN A 64 32.83 -1.51 29.27
C GLN A 64 31.89 -0.44 28.67
N ASN A 65 32.37 0.80 28.56
CA ASN A 65 31.63 1.86 27.89
C ASN A 65 31.72 1.71 26.36
N SER A 66 30.69 2.19 25.65
CA SER A 66 30.63 2.10 24.18
C SER A 66 31.77 2.81 23.44
N SER A 67 32.43 3.79 24.08
CA SER A 67 33.60 4.50 23.54
C SER A 67 34.93 3.75 23.72
N GLU A 68 34.97 2.77 24.63
CA GLU A 68 36.20 2.09 25.07
C GLU A 68 36.30 0.65 24.57
N VAL A 69 35.21 0.12 23.98
CA VAL A 69 35.17 -1.25 23.49
C VAL A 69 35.83 -1.43 22.13
N GLU A 70 36.40 -2.62 21.94
CA GLU A 70 36.87 -3.08 20.63
C GLU A 70 35.74 -3.07 19.59
N GLN A 71 36.11 -2.83 18.32
CA GLN A 71 35.12 -2.67 17.25
C GLN A 71 34.18 -3.87 17.06
N TRP A 72 34.63 -5.11 17.30
CA TRP A 72 33.75 -6.28 17.17
C TRP A 72 32.69 -6.38 18.29
N LYS A 73 33.02 -5.89 19.50
CA LYS A 73 32.07 -5.78 20.61
C LYS A 73 31.04 -4.70 20.31
N LEU A 74 31.50 -3.55 19.82
CA LEU A 74 30.63 -2.45 19.37
C LEU A 74 29.70 -2.90 18.23
N LEU A 75 30.23 -3.65 17.26
CA LEU A 75 29.45 -4.25 16.18
C LEU A 75 28.36 -5.17 16.72
N THR A 76 28.69 -6.04 17.68
CA THR A 76 27.73 -6.96 18.32
C THR A 76 26.54 -6.19 18.89
N VAL A 77 26.79 -5.15 19.70
CA VAL A 77 25.70 -4.38 20.33
C VAL A 77 24.94 -3.49 19.35
N GLN A 78 25.58 -2.97 18.30
CA GLN A 78 24.91 -2.24 17.22
C GLN A 78 23.95 -3.14 16.44
N MET A 79 24.36 -4.37 16.16
CA MET A 79 23.50 -5.38 15.54
C MET A 79 22.33 -5.76 16.45
N MET A 80 22.57 -5.91 17.76
CA MET A 80 21.52 -6.16 18.75
C MET A 80 20.52 -5.00 18.86
N GLU A 81 20.99 -3.74 18.99
CA GLU A 81 20.13 -2.54 19.03
C GLU A 81 19.25 -2.45 17.78
N ARG A 82 19.84 -2.67 16.60
CA ARG A 82 19.09 -2.60 15.35
C ARG A 82 18.07 -3.74 15.24
N ASN A 83 18.40 -4.95 15.69
CA ASN A 83 17.45 -6.06 15.78
C ASN A 83 16.29 -5.74 16.73
N MET A 84 16.58 -5.17 17.90
CA MET A 84 15.57 -4.74 18.87
C MET A 84 14.58 -3.76 18.24
N ARG A 85 15.08 -2.75 17.51
CA ARG A 85 14.23 -1.77 16.81
C ARG A 85 13.31 -2.36 15.75
N MET A 86 13.73 -3.46 15.11
CA MET A 86 12.91 -4.17 14.12
C MET A 86 11.96 -5.20 14.77
N GLY A 87 11.89 -5.26 16.10
CA GLY A 87 11.12 -6.29 16.83
C GLY A 87 11.74 -7.69 16.76
N ALA A 88 12.99 -7.83 16.33
CA ALA A 88 13.69 -9.11 16.20
C ALA A 88 14.47 -9.43 17.48
N LEU A 89 13.79 -9.90 18.52
CA LEU A 89 14.37 -10.09 19.87
C LEU A 89 15.06 -11.44 20.08
N SER A 90 14.98 -12.39 19.14
CA SER A 90 15.53 -13.74 19.32
C SER A 90 16.99 -13.88 18.85
N LYS A 91 17.72 -14.82 19.48
CA LYS A 91 19.10 -15.17 19.12
C LYS A 91 19.22 -15.69 17.69
N ASP A 92 18.29 -16.55 17.27
CA ASP A 92 18.23 -17.08 15.90
C ASP A 92 18.18 -15.96 14.85
N ARG A 93 17.40 -14.90 15.09
CA ARG A 93 17.29 -13.76 14.18
C ARG A 93 18.59 -12.97 14.09
N PHE A 94 19.36 -12.89 15.17
CA PHE A 94 20.70 -12.31 15.15
C PHE A 94 21.64 -13.15 14.28
N LEU A 95 21.67 -14.46 14.50
CA LEU A 95 22.58 -15.37 13.79
C LEU A 95 22.28 -15.49 12.29
N LYS A 96 21.05 -15.19 11.86
CA LYS A 96 20.67 -15.11 10.44
C LYS A 96 21.10 -13.81 9.75
N ARG A 97 21.63 -12.82 10.47
CA ARG A 97 22.15 -11.58 9.85
C ARG A 97 23.46 -11.87 9.13
N ASN A 98 23.73 -11.11 8.08
CA ASN A 98 24.94 -11.22 7.27
C ASN A 98 25.57 -9.84 7.05
N MET A 99 26.75 -9.80 6.43
CA MET A 99 27.44 -8.53 6.16
C MET A 99 26.67 -7.62 5.19
N LYS A 100 25.90 -8.18 4.24
CA LYS A 100 25.00 -7.40 3.38
C LYS A 100 23.96 -6.65 4.21
N TRP A 101 23.42 -7.29 5.25
CA TRP A 101 22.48 -6.68 6.20
C TRP A 101 23.17 -5.55 7.01
N CYS A 102 24.41 -5.76 7.49
CA CYS A 102 25.16 -4.72 8.18
C CYS A 102 25.36 -3.47 7.29
N LYS A 103 25.76 -3.69 6.02
CA LYS A 103 25.89 -2.62 5.02
C LYS A 103 24.56 -1.89 4.77
N LYS A 104 23.45 -2.62 4.63
CA LYS A 104 22.10 -2.03 4.41
C LYS A 104 21.73 -1.04 5.52
N TYR A 105 22.06 -1.36 6.77
CA TYR A 105 21.73 -0.52 7.93
C TYR A 105 22.88 0.40 8.38
N LYS A 106 23.90 0.59 7.53
CA LYS A 106 25.06 1.46 7.78
C LYS A 106 25.81 1.12 9.07
N ILE A 107 25.86 -0.17 9.41
CA ILE A 107 26.64 -0.68 10.54
C ILE A 107 28.05 -1.02 10.01
N ALA A 108 29.06 -0.33 10.52
CA ALA A 108 30.45 -0.53 10.11
C ALA A 108 30.90 -1.96 10.46
N CYS A 109 31.30 -2.73 9.46
CA CYS A 109 31.51 -4.16 9.61
C CYS A 109 32.60 -4.66 8.66
N SER A 110 33.64 -5.28 9.23
CA SER A 110 34.71 -6.00 8.52
C SER A 110 34.55 -7.50 8.73
N ASP A 111 35.04 -8.35 7.82
CA ASP A 111 34.88 -9.82 7.91
C ASP A 111 35.37 -10.38 9.25
N SER A 112 36.54 -9.93 9.73
CA SER A 112 37.11 -10.38 11.02
C SER A 112 36.21 -10.03 12.21
N ASN A 113 35.80 -8.76 12.33
CA ASN A 113 34.94 -8.31 13.42
C ASN A 113 33.55 -8.98 13.37
N PHE A 114 33.02 -9.22 12.17
CA PHE A 114 31.74 -9.92 12.00
C PHE A 114 31.80 -11.36 12.49
N ALA A 115 32.85 -12.09 12.12
CA ALA A 115 33.06 -13.46 12.57
C ALA A 115 33.18 -13.55 14.10
N LYS A 116 33.92 -12.61 14.73
CA LYS A 116 34.04 -12.52 16.20
C LYS A 116 32.69 -12.23 16.87
N ALA A 117 31.94 -11.27 16.35
CA ALA A 117 30.61 -10.91 16.87
C ALA A 117 29.63 -12.11 16.80
N HIS A 118 29.61 -12.81 15.66
CA HIS A 118 28.77 -14.00 15.48
C HIS A 118 29.19 -15.15 16.40
N ALA A 119 30.50 -15.44 16.50
CA ALA A 119 31.01 -16.47 17.40
C ALA A 119 30.64 -16.18 18.85
N PHE A 120 30.82 -14.94 19.32
CA PHE A 120 30.44 -14.55 20.68
C PHE A 120 28.96 -14.78 20.98
N VAL A 121 28.05 -14.30 20.12
CA VAL A 121 26.60 -14.50 20.35
C VAL A 121 26.21 -15.96 20.22
N LYS A 122 26.84 -16.71 19.30
CA LYS A 122 26.56 -18.14 19.09
C LYS A 122 27.01 -18.98 20.29
N ASP A 123 28.24 -18.77 20.76
CA ASP A 123 28.94 -19.70 21.64
C ASP A 123 28.93 -19.23 23.11
N SER A 124 28.86 -17.91 23.37
CA SER A 124 29.01 -17.33 24.72
C SER A 124 27.72 -16.75 25.31
N VAL A 125 26.65 -16.60 24.51
CA VAL A 125 25.36 -16.06 24.98
C VAL A 125 24.26 -17.10 24.75
N ASP A 126 23.76 -17.73 25.81
CA ASP A 126 22.63 -18.65 25.70
C ASP A 126 21.33 -17.93 25.28
N GLU A 127 20.33 -18.68 24.82
CA GLU A 127 19.10 -18.11 24.27
C GLU A 127 18.26 -17.36 25.32
N ALA A 128 18.21 -17.85 26.56
CA ALA A 128 17.46 -17.22 27.64
C ALA A 128 18.13 -15.90 28.06
N ARG A 129 19.46 -15.89 28.18
CA ARG A 129 20.27 -14.70 28.46
C ARG A 129 20.14 -13.68 27.35
N TYR A 130 20.23 -14.08 26.08
CA TYR A 130 20.06 -13.18 24.94
C TYR A 130 18.69 -12.49 24.99
N LYS A 131 17.61 -13.28 25.16
CA LYS A 131 16.24 -12.75 25.25
C LYS A 131 16.08 -11.78 26.43
N LYS A 132 16.64 -12.12 27.59
CA LYS A 132 16.60 -11.27 28.79
C LYS A 132 17.33 -9.93 28.56
N VAL A 133 18.53 -9.96 27.98
CA VAL A 133 19.31 -8.74 27.66
C VAL A 133 18.55 -7.87 26.65
N MET A 134 17.99 -8.48 25.61
CA MET A 134 17.19 -7.76 24.62
C MET A 134 15.92 -7.14 25.21
N GLN A 135 15.24 -7.86 26.12
CA GLN A 135 14.06 -7.32 26.82
C GLN A 135 14.44 -6.16 27.73
N LYS A 136 15.56 -6.27 28.45
CA LYS A 136 16.11 -5.18 29.28
C LYS A 136 16.48 -3.97 28.44
N ALA A 137 17.05 -4.16 27.24
CA ALA A 137 17.33 -3.09 26.29
C ALA A 137 16.07 -2.38 25.79
N TYR A 138 15.04 -3.17 25.49
CA TYR A 138 13.75 -2.63 25.09
C TYR A 138 13.11 -1.81 26.22
N ASP A 139 13.06 -2.37 27.42
CA ASP A 139 12.52 -1.71 28.61
C ASP A 139 13.30 -0.43 28.96
N TYR A 140 14.64 -0.48 28.88
CA TYR A 140 15.48 0.70 29.09
C TYR A 140 15.13 1.83 28.12
N ARG A 141 14.94 1.51 26.83
CA ARG A 141 14.55 2.50 25.83
C ARG A 141 13.16 3.07 26.12
N ILE A 142 12.20 2.24 26.48
CA ILE A 142 10.78 2.65 26.55
C ILE A 142 10.42 3.32 27.88
N ASN A 143 10.90 2.75 29.00
CA ASN A 143 10.45 3.09 30.34
C ASN A 143 11.51 3.86 31.15
N VAL A 144 12.80 3.57 30.95
CA VAL A 144 13.88 4.16 31.76
C VAL A 144 14.41 5.47 31.16
N LEU A 145 14.57 5.53 29.84
CA LEU A 145 15.10 6.70 29.15
C LEU A 145 14.13 7.90 29.27
N ASN A 146 14.50 8.88 30.08
CA ASN A 146 13.69 10.07 30.36
C ASN A 146 14.48 11.34 30.01
N TYR A 147 13.81 12.26 29.31
CA TYR A 147 14.35 13.56 28.92
C TYR A 147 14.95 14.36 30.10
N ASN A 148 14.31 14.31 31.27
CA ASN A 148 14.73 15.12 32.43
C ASN A 148 16.10 14.70 32.97
N ASN A 149 16.48 13.43 32.78
CA ASN A 149 17.72 12.85 33.30
C ASN A 149 18.87 12.90 32.29
N LEU A 150 18.66 13.53 31.12
CA LEU A 150 19.67 13.63 30.07
C LEU A 150 20.68 14.75 30.35
N SER A 151 21.88 14.59 29.80
CA SER A 151 22.87 15.67 29.71
C SER A 151 22.33 16.82 28.83
N ASP A 152 22.83 18.04 29.00
CA ASP A 152 22.38 19.19 28.19
C ASP A 152 22.67 19.00 26.69
N LYS A 153 23.72 18.25 26.36
CA LYS A 153 24.04 17.86 24.98
C LYS A 153 22.97 16.93 24.42
N ASP A 154 22.55 15.92 25.18
CA ASP A 154 21.54 14.95 24.77
C ASP A 154 20.13 15.55 24.76
N LYS A 155 19.84 16.52 25.64
CA LYS A 155 18.59 17.30 25.60
C LYS A 155 18.44 18.02 24.27
N LYS A 156 19.49 18.71 23.79
CA LYS A 156 19.47 19.36 22.46
C LYS A 156 19.22 18.38 21.32
N VAL A 157 19.72 17.14 21.42
CA VAL A 157 19.47 16.07 20.43
C VAL A 157 18.02 15.59 20.52
N ALA A 158 17.50 15.37 21.73
CA ALA A 158 16.11 15.01 21.96
C ALA A 158 15.13 16.09 21.49
N ASP A 159 15.47 17.37 21.65
CA ASP A 159 14.67 18.51 21.16
C ASP A 159 14.57 18.52 19.63
N LYS A 160 15.67 18.19 18.93
CA LYS A 160 15.64 18.01 17.46
C LYS A 160 14.73 16.86 17.04
N GLY A 161 14.76 15.73 17.76
CA GLY A 161 13.85 14.62 17.53
C GLY A 161 12.39 14.99 17.74
N THR A 162 12.15 15.73 18.82
CA THR A 162 10.83 16.25 19.18
C THR A 162 10.30 17.22 18.12
N TRP A 163 11.15 18.12 17.60
CA TRP A 163 10.84 19.00 16.47
C TRP A 163 10.45 18.20 15.23
N ALA A 164 11.23 17.17 14.89
CA ALA A 164 10.94 16.33 13.73
C ALA A 164 9.59 15.60 13.85
N ILE A 165 9.21 15.11 15.04
CA ILE A 165 7.87 14.54 15.27
C ILE A 165 6.79 15.61 15.07
N LYS A 166 6.97 16.79 15.64
CA LYS A 166 6.00 17.89 15.54
C LYS A 166 5.75 18.30 14.08
N VAL A 167 6.81 18.44 13.29
CA VAL A 167 6.73 18.69 11.85
C VAL A 167 6.02 17.55 11.13
N SER A 168 6.34 16.29 11.45
CA SER A 168 5.69 15.12 10.87
C SER A 168 4.19 15.08 11.13
N ILE A 169 3.75 15.43 12.35
CA ILE A 169 2.32 15.52 12.69
C ILE A 169 1.65 16.70 11.96
N ALA A 170 2.28 17.89 11.94
CA ALA A 170 1.76 19.03 11.20
C ALA A 170 1.61 18.71 9.71
N MET A 171 2.64 18.10 9.11
CA MET A 171 2.64 17.62 7.73
C MET A 171 1.52 16.60 7.50
N MET A 172 1.33 15.62 8.40
CA MET A 172 0.24 14.66 8.28
C MET A 172 -1.12 15.35 8.28
N THR A 173 -1.36 16.29 9.20
CA THR A 173 -2.61 17.06 9.22
C THR A 173 -2.82 17.81 7.92
N PHE A 174 -1.78 18.49 7.41
CA PHE A 174 -1.82 19.17 6.13
C PHE A 174 -2.17 18.22 4.97
N VAL A 175 -1.47 17.09 4.87
CA VAL A 175 -1.61 16.09 3.81
C VAL A 175 -3.00 15.45 3.84
N VAL A 176 -3.46 14.98 5.00
CA VAL A 176 -4.78 14.33 5.17
C VAL A 176 -5.89 15.32 4.81
N LEU A 177 -5.83 16.55 5.29
CA LEU A 177 -6.83 17.56 4.97
C LEU A 177 -6.82 17.92 3.48
N CYS A 178 -5.64 18.06 2.86
CA CYS A 178 -5.54 18.29 1.41
C CYS A 178 -6.12 17.12 0.60
N PHE A 179 -5.93 15.87 1.03
CA PHE A 179 -6.49 14.70 0.35
C PHE A 179 -8.00 14.57 0.53
N VAL A 180 -8.54 14.81 1.73
CA VAL A 180 -9.98 14.74 1.99
C VAL A 180 -10.73 15.88 1.28
N THR A 181 -10.14 17.08 1.25
CA THR A 181 -10.80 18.26 0.67
C THR A 181 -10.54 18.44 -0.82
N GLU A 182 -9.49 17.81 -1.37
CA GLU A 182 -8.98 18.03 -2.73
C GLU A 182 -8.83 19.53 -3.07
N CYS A 183 -8.42 20.35 -2.10
CA CYS A 183 -8.32 21.81 -2.28
C CYS A 183 -7.17 22.24 -3.21
N ILE A 184 -6.21 21.35 -3.44
CA ILE A 184 -5.13 21.48 -4.44
C ILE A 184 -5.01 20.17 -5.23
N PRO A 185 -4.43 20.20 -6.45
CA PRO A 185 -4.16 18.97 -7.19
C PRO A 185 -3.34 17.97 -6.36
N LEU A 186 -3.75 16.71 -6.38
CA LEU A 186 -3.12 15.66 -5.55
C LEU A 186 -1.59 15.53 -5.75
N PRO A 187 -1.04 15.64 -6.96
CA PRO A 187 0.42 15.65 -7.15
C PRO A 187 1.11 16.84 -6.48
N ALA A 188 0.44 17.99 -6.36
CA ALA A 188 1.00 19.16 -5.67
C ALA A 188 1.17 18.89 -4.17
N VAL A 189 0.24 18.14 -3.54
CA VAL A 189 0.38 17.69 -2.15
C VAL A 189 1.66 16.87 -1.97
N ALA A 190 1.97 15.99 -2.93
CA ALA A 190 3.19 15.19 -2.91
C ALA A 190 4.47 16.04 -2.97
N PHE A 191 4.49 17.14 -3.72
CA PHE A 191 5.60 18.09 -3.70
C PHE A 191 5.67 18.89 -2.40
N CYS A 192 4.53 19.30 -1.84
CA CYS A 192 4.47 19.99 -0.55
C CYS A 192 5.11 19.16 0.57
N ILE A 193 4.95 17.83 0.57
CA ILE A 193 5.63 16.93 1.52
C ILE A 193 7.15 17.15 1.49
N GLY A 194 7.77 17.07 0.30
CA GLY A 194 9.21 17.26 0.17
C GLY A 194 9.67 18.66 0.58
N LEU A 195 8.90 19.69 0.17
CA LEU A 195 9.20 21.09 0.53
C LEU A 195 9.12 21.31 2.04
N ILE A 196 8.05 20.85 2.69
CA ILE A 196 7.87 20.95 4.14
C ILE A 196 9.08 20.33 4.86
N LEU A 197 9.52 19.14 4.45
CA LEU A 197 10.61 18.42 5.12
C LEU A 197 11.97 19.11 4.95
N VAL A 198 12.23 19.73 3.81
CA VAL A 198 13.48 20.48 3.57
C VAL A 198 13.46 21.82 4.29
N PHE A 199 12.38 22.60 4.18
CA PHE A 199 12.28 23.92 4.83
C PHE A 199 12.25 23.83 6.36
N SER A 200 11.73 22.74 6.92
CA SER A 200 11.76 22.47 8.36
C SER A 200 13.07 21.86 8.85
N ASN A 201 14.04 21.60 7.96
CA ASN A 201 15.32 20.98 8.23
C ASN A 201 15.21 19.56 8.86
N VAL A 202 14.15 18.82 8.52
CA VAL A 202 13.97 17.41 8.92
C VAL A 202 14.76 16.48 7.99
N VAL A 203 14.85 16.83 6.71
CA VAL A 203 15.68 16.12 5.72
C VAL A 203 16.50 17.11 4.91
N THR A 204 17.65 16.66 4.41
CA THR A 204 18.50 17.46 3.53
C THR A 204 18.00 17.48 2.09
N ARG A 205 18.49 18.44 1.28
CA ARG A 205 18.21 18.54 -0.16
C ARG A 205 18.60 17.28 -0.97
N GLN A 206 19.60 16.53 -0.50
CA GLN A 206 20.04 15.29 -1.16
C GLN A 206 19.12 14.13 -0.74
N GLU A 207 18.78 14.05 0.55
CA GLU A 207 17.91 13.02 1.07
C GLU A 207 16.51 13.08 0.47
N VAL A 208 15.93 14.27 0.33
CA VAL A 208 14.57 14.39 -0.24
C VAL A 208 14.49 13.83 -1.65
N ALA A 209 15.49 14.09 -2.50
CA ALA A 209 15.53 13.59 -3.88
C ALA A 209 15.67 12.06 -3.92
N MET A 210 16.53 11.48 -3.06
CA MET A 210 16.69 10.03 -2.93
C MET A 210 15.43 9.35 -2.38
N LEU A 211 14.65 10.05 -1.54
CA LEU A 211 13.44 9.50 -0.96
C LEU A 211 12.30 9.38 -1.98
N TYR A 212 12.20 10.29 -2.96
CA TYR A 212 11.18 10.24 -4.03
C TYR A 212 11.39 9.05 -4.96
N TRP A 213 12.65 8.73 -5.28
CA TRP A 213 13.01 7.71 -6.28
C TRP A 213 13.31 6.35 -5.65
N SER A 214 12.27 5.69 -5.15
CA SER A 214 12.33 4.32 -4.63
C SER A 214 12.05 3.25 -5.70
N ASP A 215 12.43 1.99 -5.45
CA ASP A 215 12.07 0.84 -6.31
C ASP A 215 10.54 0.72 -6.48
N ALA A 216 9.77 1.01 -5.43
CA ALA A 216 8.32 1.07 -5.49
C ALA A 216 7.80 2.16 -6.44
N CYS A 217 8.42 3.34 -6.45
CA CYS A 217 8.08 4.41 -7.40
C CYS A 217 8.39 3.98 -8.85
N TRP A 218 9.53 3.32 -9.07
CA TRP A 218 9.88 2.74 -10.37
C TRP A 218 8.89 1.67 -10.82
N PHE A 219 8.47 0.82 -9.90
CA PHE A 219 7.48 -0.21 -10.16
C PHE A 219 6.15 0.38 -10.61
N ILE A 220 5.65 1.41 -9.91
CA ILE A 220 4.39 2.05 -10.28
C ILE A 220 4.50 2.77 -11.62
N MET A 221 5.62 3.44 -11.89
CA MET A 221 5.85 4.04 -13.20
C MET A 221 5.84 2.99 -14.32
N GLY A 222 6.61 1.90 -14.15
CA GLY A 222 6.65 0.81 -15.11
C GLY A 222 5.31 0.10 -15.27
N SER A 223 4.52 0.01 -14.19
CA SER A 223 3.19 -0.61 -14.24
C SER A 223 2.20 0.19 -15.09
N LEU A 224 2.19 1.51 -14.92
CA LEU A 224 1.38 2.40 -15.75
C LEU A 224 1.84 2.39 -17.22
N MET A 225 3.15 2.34 -17.46
CA MET A 225 3.70 2.26 -18.82
C MET A 225 3.26 0.98 -19.55
N PHE A 226 3.32 -0.20 -18.93
CA PHE A 226 2.82 -1.40 -19.62
C PHE A 226 1.30 -1.36 -19.80
N ALA A 227 0.54 -0.78 -18.87
CA ALA A 227 -0.91 -0.65 -19.00
C ALA A 227 -1.26 0.17 -20.25
N VAL A 228 -0.53 1.27 -20.52
CA VAL A 228 -0.67 2.05 -21.75
C VAL A 228 -0.38 1.20 -23.00
N ALA A 229 0.65 0.36 -22.98
CA ALA A 229 0.96 -0.53 -24.09
C ALA A 229 -0.16 -1.57 -24.34
N PHE A 230 -0.74 -2.13 -23.29
CA PHE A 230 -1.85 -3.08 -23.37
C PHE A 230 -3.11 -2.44 -23.99
N VAL A 231 -3.50 -1.27 -23.48
CA VAL A 231 -4.65 -0.52 -24.00
C VAL A 231 -4.43 -0.10 -25.45
N LYS A 232 -3.22 0.35 -25.81
CA LYS A 232 -2.90 0.74 -27.19
C LYS A 232 -2.98 -0.43 -28.17
N THR A 233 -2.53 -1.62 -27.76
CA THR A 233 -2.56 -2.80 -28.63
C THR A 233 -3.94 -3.44 -28.77
N GLY A 234 -4.88 -3.16 -27.86
CA GLY A 234 -6.20 -3.80 -27.87
C GLY A 234 -6.20 -5.25 -27.36
N VAL A 235 -5.12 -5.69 -26.70
CA VAL A 235 -5.02 -7.03 -26.07
C VAL A 235 -6.09 -7.19 -24.98
N ASP A 236 -6.24 -6.14 -24.19
CA ASP A 236 -7.25 -5.94 -23.16
C ASP A 236 -8.68 -6.20 -23.69
N LYS A 237 -9.03 -5.68 -24.87
CA LYS A 237 -10.31 -5.93 -25.55
C LYS A 237 -10.46 -7.40 -25.98
N ARG A 238 -9.41 -8.04 -26.49
CA ARG A 238 -9.48 -9.45 -26.90
C ARG A 238 -9.70 -10.40 -25.73
N VAL A 239 -9.04 -10.15 -24.60
CA VAL A 239 -9.22 -10.95 -23.37
C VAL A 239 -10.69 -10.90 -22.95
N CYS A 240 -11.29 -9.72 -23.00
CA CYS A 240 -12.71 -9.50 -22.71
C CYS A 240 -13.64 -10.39 -23.57
N LEU A 241 -13.40 -10.49 -24.90
CA LEU A 241 -14.25 -11.33 -25.77
C LEU A 241 -14.11 -12.82 -25.58
N MET A 242 -12.90 -13.28 -25.36
CA MET A 242 -12.62 -14.71 -25.27
C MET A 242 -13.49 -15.33 -24.16
N MET A 243 -13.86 -14.52 -23.17
CA MET A 243 -14.69 -14.90 -22.04
C MET A 243 -16.19 -14.72 -22.33
N PHE A 244 -16.60 -13.68 -23.06
CA PHE A 244 -18.00 -13.52 -23.50
C PHE A 244 -18.47 -14.58 -24.50
N LYS A 245 -17.61 -15.01 -25.43
CA LYS A 245 -17.95 -16.05 -26.43
C LYS A 245 -18.26 -17.43 -25.83
N LYS A 246 -17.90 -17.68 -24.57
CA LYS A 246 -18.16 -18.95 -23.89
C LYS A 246 -19.54 -19.02 -23.21
N LEU A 247 -20.38 -17.98 -23.35
CA LEU A 247 -21.74 -17.97 -22.81
C LEU A 247 -22.72 -18.72 -23.72
N ALA A 248 -23.33 -19.80 -23.20
CA ALA A 248 -24.42 -20.50 -23.86
C ALA A 248 -25.78 -19.76 -23.75
N VAL A 249 -26.00 -18.99 -22.67
CA VAL A 249 -27.22 -18.19 -22.45
C VAL A 249 -26.88 -16.85 -21.78
N PRO A 250 -27.03 -15.72 -22.49
CA PRO A 250 -26.71 -14.39 -21.96
C PRO A 250 -27.86 -13.82 -21.10
N ASP A 251 -27.99 -14.31 -19.87
CA ASP A 251 -28.83 -13.70 -18.82
C ASP A 251 -28.02 -12.65 -18.03
N VAL A 252 -28.71 -11.63 -17.50
CA VAL A 252 -28.10 -10.55 -16.70
C VAL A 252 -27.29 -11.09 -15.51
N ARG A 253 -27.75 -12.16 -14.85
CA ARG A 253 -27.04 -12.76 -13.71
C ARG A 253 -25.70 -13.36 -14.12
N TRP A 254 -25.66 -14.04 -15.26
CA TRP A 254 -24.44 -14.62 -15.80
C TRP A 254 -23.46 -13.55 -16.30
N ILE A 255 -23.98 -12.49 -16.93
CA ILE A 255 -23.15 -11.38 -17.40
C ILE A 255 -22.51 -10.64 -16.24
N THR A 256 -23.25 -10.35 -15.17
CA THR A 256 -22.65 -9.74 -13.98
C THR A 256 -21.66 -10.67 -13.28
N LEU A 257 -21.89 -11.98 -13.25
CA LEU A 257 -20.90 -12.93 -12.73
C LEU A 257 -19.61 -12.87 -13.53
N ILE A 258 -19.72 -12.80 -14.85
CA ILE A 258 -18.58 -12.70 -15.76
C ILE A 258 -17.84 -11.39 -15.55
N PHE A 259 -18.53 -10.26 -15.34
CA PHE A 259 -17.87 -9.02 -14.96
C PHE A 259 -16.98 -9.23 -13.73
N PHE A 260 -17.46 -9.88 -12.68
CA PHE A 260 -16.63 -10.17 -11.50
C PHE A 260 -15.48 -11.14 -11.79
N LEU A 261 -15.74 -12.24 -12.51
CA LEU A 261 -14.72 -13.25 -12.83
C LEU A 261 -13.61 -12.71 -13.75
N ILE A 262 -13.88 -11.66 -14.52
CA ILE A 262 -12.92 -11.02 -15.42
C ILE A 262 -12.23 -9.84 -14.75
N ILE A 263 -13.04 -8.87 -14.31
CA ILE A 263 -12.53 -7.58 -13.87
C ILE A 263 -11.75 -7.74 -12.57
N THR A 264 -12.20 -8.60 -11.65
CA THR A 264 -11.52 -8.76 -10.34
C THR A 264 -10.10 -9.32 -10.51
N PRO A 265 -9.85 -10.42 -11.23
CA PRO A 265 -8.47 -10.88 -11.44
C PRO A 265 -7.65 -9.94 -12.31
N LEU A 266 -8.25 -9.29 -13.33
CA LEU A 266 -7.52 -8.33 -14.16
C LEU A 266 -7.12 -7.09 -13.39
N ALA A 267 -7.95 -6.61 -12.45
CA ALA A 267 -7.67 -5.46 -11.59
C ALA A 267 -6.48 -5.70 -10.65
N ALA A 268 -6.13 -6.96 -10.37
CA ALA A 268 -4.90 -7.27 -9.67
C ALA A 268 -3.64 -6.91 -10.49
N PHE A 269 -3.73 -6.75 -11.81
CA PHE A 269 -2.59 -6.50 -12.69
C PHE A 269 -2.70 -5.20 -13.48
N ILE A 270 -3.89 -4.83 -13.93
CA ILE A 270 -4.18 -3.62 -14.70
C ILE A 270 -4.80 -2.60 -13.75
N SER A 271 -4.52 -1.31 -13.97
CA SER A 271 -5.05 -0.27 -13.10
C SER A 271 -6.60 -0.27 -13.07
N ASP A 272 -7.15 -0.21 -11.85
CA ASP A 272 -8.59 -0.25 -11.59
C ASP A 272 -9.36 0.79 -12.45
N HIS A 273 -8.81 1.99 -12.62
CA HIS A 273 -9.41 3.06 -13.43
C HIS A 273 -9.43 2.77 -14.93
N ALA A 274 -8.39 2.12 -15.47
CA ALA A 274 -8.35 1.76 -16.89
C ALA A 274 -9.39 0.68 -17.19
N LEU A 275 -9.51 -0.33 -16.32
CA LEU A 275 -10.53 -1.36 -16.45
C LEU A 275 -11.94 -0.78 -16.38
N ALA A 276 -12.23 0.08 -15.41
CA ALA A 276 -13.54 0.72 -15.32
C ALA A 276 -13.89 1.50 -16.60
N ALA A 277 -12.94 2.28 -17.14
CA ALA A 277 -13.13 3.04 -18.38
C ALA A 277 -13.35 2.14 -19.62
N MET A 278 -12.71 0.97 -19.65
CA MET A 278 -12.88 0.02 -20.75
C MET A 278 -14.22 -0.73 -20.72
N PHE A 279 -14.64 -1.17 -19.52
CA PHE A 279 -15.85 -1.97 -19.37
C PHE A 279 -17.12 -1.13 -19.34
N LEU A 280 -17.01 0.17 -19.01
CA LEU A 280 -18.16 1.08 -19.01
C LEU A 280 -18.88 1.16 -20.37
N PRO A 281 -18.20 1.42 -21.51
CA PRO A 281 -18.84 1.37 -22.83
C PRO A 281 -19.52 0.04 -23.13
N ILE A 282 -18.96 -1.07 -22.66
CA ILE A 282 -19.53 -2.42 -22.85
C ILE A 282 -20.83 -2.54 -22.04
N ALA A 283 -20.84 -2.16 -20.76
CA ALA A 283 -22.04 -2.13 -19.95
C ALA A 283 -23.12 -1.20 -20.52
N MET A 284 -22.71 -0.04 -21.04
CA MET A 284 -23.58 0.92 -21.72
C MET A 284 -24.24 0.30 -22.95
N LEU A 285 -23.45 -0.36 -23.80
CA LEU A 285 -23.94 -1.04 -24.99
C LEU A 285 -24.88 -2.19 -24.63
N LEU A 286 -24.52 -2.98 -23.60
CA LEU A 286 -25.36 -4.06 -23.10
C LEU A 286 -26.71 -3.55 -22.58
N TYR A 287 -26.70 -2.43 -21.86
CA TYR A 287 -27.92 -1.79 -21.39
C TYR A 287 -28.77 -1.25 -22.56
N GLN A 288 -28.21 -0.39 -23.40
CA GLN A 288 -28.95 0.29 -24.48
C GLN A 288 -29.55 -0.69 -25.49
N ASN A 289 -28.81 -1.73 -25.86
CA ASN A 289 -29.28 -2.74 -26.83
C ASN A 289 -30.15 -3.84 -26.19
N SER A 290 -30.42 -3.77 -24.89
CA SER A 290 -31.34 -4.69 -24.22
C SER A 290 -32.75 -4.13 -24.07
N LEU A 291 -32.91 -2.80 -24.19
CA LEU A 291 -34.20 -2.12 -24.10
C LEU A 291 -35.13 -2.58 -25.22
N THR A 292 -36.42 -2.68 -24.90
CA THR A 292 -37.48 -3.10 -25.83
C THR A 292 -38.56 -2.02 -25.90
N GLU A 293 -39.46 -2.08 -26.88
CA GLU A 293 -40.61 -1.15 -26.94
C GLU A 293 -41.49 -1.26 -25.67
N GLU A 294 -41.61 -2.45 -25.09
CA GLU A 294 -42.34 -2.69 -23.84
C GLU A 294 -41.62 -2.14 -22.60
N VAL A 295 -40.28 -2.11 -22.61
CA VAL A 295 -39.44 -1.61 -21.52
C VAL A 295 -38.42 -0.62 -22.10
N PRO A 296 -38.85 0.63 -22.38
CA PRO A 296 -37.99 1.65 -22.98
C PRO A 296 -36.94 2.18 -21.99
N GLU A 297 -37.10 1.93 -20.69
CA GLU A 297 -36.14 2.28 -19.66
C GLU A 297 -36.14 1.25 -18.51
N ASP A 298 -34.96 0.68 -18.20
CA ASP A 298 -34.75 -0.18 -17.03
C ASP A 298 -33.60 0.33 -16.14
N LYS A 299 -33.91 1.28 -15.26
CA LYS A 299 -32.89 1.91 -14.38
C LYS A 299 -32.16 0.90 -13.50
N GLU A 300 -32.85 -0.15 -13.04
CA GLU A 300 -32.25 -1.17 -12.16
C GLU A 300 -31.23 -2.03 -12.93
N LEU A 301 -31.48 -2.33 -14.22
CA LEU A 301 -30.49 -2.98 -15.08
C LEU A 301 -29.24 -2.12 -15.28
N ALA A 302 -29.40 -0.83 -15.59
CA ALA A 302 -28.28 0.08 -15.75
C ALA A 302 -27.44 0.15 -14.46
N LYS A 303 -28.10 0.38 -13.32
CA LYS A 303 -27.45 0.43 -12.00
C LYS A 303 -26.66 -0.84 -11.69
N MET A 304 -27.26 -1.99 -11.95
CA MET A 304 -26.66 -3.31 -11.73
C MET A 304 -25.38 -3.51 -12.54
N LEU A 305 -25.39 -3.19 -13.84
CA LEU A 305 -24.23 -3.35 -14.71
C LEU A 305 -23.09 -2.39 -14.34
N MET A 306 -23.41 -1.12 -14.07
CA MET A 306 -22.42 -0.10 -13.74
C MET A 306 -21.76 -0.34 -12.37
N ILE A 307 -22.55 -0.67 -11.34
CA ILE A 307 -22.02 -0.95 -10.00
C ILE A 307 -21.22 -2.25 -9.98
N ALA A 308 -21.60 -3.27 -10.77
CA ALA A 308 -20.82 -4.49 -10.88
C ALA A 308 -19.38 -4.25 -11.36
N ILE A 309 -19.19 -3.35 -12.34
CA ILE A 309 -17.86 -2.97 -12.83
C ILE A 309 -17.04 -2.31 -11.71
N ALA A 310 -17.60 -1.30 -11.07
CA ALA A 310 -16.89 -0.55 -10.02
C ALA A 310 -16.52 -1.44 -8.83
N MET A 311 -17.45 -2.28 -8.36
CA MET A 311 -17.20 -3.21 -7.26
C MET A 311 -16.15 -4.27 -7.65
N ALA A 312 -16.20 -4.82 -8.87
CA ALA A 312 -15.21 -5.78 -9.32
C ALA A 312 -13.79 -5.19 -9.39
N CYS A 313 -13.65 -3.93 -9.83
CA CYS A 313 -12.37 -3.22 -9.79
C CYS A 313 -11.87 -3.06 -8.35
N ASN A 314 -12.73 -2.57 -7.45
CA ASN A 314 -12.36 -2.32 -6.05
C ASN A 314 -12.01 -3.60 -5.29
N ILE A 315 -12.62 -4.75 -5.61
CA ILE A 315 -12.29 -6.05 -4.98
C ILE A 315 -10.98 -6.61 -5.51
N GLY A 316 -10.66 -6.34 -6.79
CA GLY A 316 -9.56 -6.97 -7.49
C GLY A 316 -8.19 -6.37 -7.22
N GLY A 317 -8.10 -5.05 -7.08
CA GLY A 317 -6.80 -4.41 -6.99
C GLY A 317 -5.90 -4.76 -5.77
N PRO A 318 -6.35 -5.27 -4.60
CA PRO A 318 -5.43 -5.76 -3.57
C PRO A 318 -4.82 -7.14 -3.91
N GLY A 319 -5.28 -7.82 -4.98
CA GLY A 319 -4.92 -9.20 -5.30
C GLY A 319 -3.46 -9.42 -5.69
N ALA A 320 -2.78 -8.42 -6.27
CA ALA A 320 -1.35 -8.49 -6.57
C ALA A 320 -0.69 -7.12 -6.42
N PRO A 321 0.65 -7.06 -6.23
CA PRO A 321 1.34 -5.79 -6.04
C PRO A 321 1.14 -4.77 -7.16
N SER A 322 0.90 -5.21 -8.40
CA SER A 322 0.68 -4.34 -9.56
C SER A 322 -0.73 -3.72 -9.63
N GLY A 323 -1.72 -4.27 -8.93
CA GLY A 323 -3.12 -3.84 -9.04
C GLY A 323 -3.39 -2.46 -8.46
N GLY A 324 -2.61 -2.05 -7.47
CA GLY A 324 -2.70 -0.71 -6.90
C GLY A 324 -1.50 -0.37 -6.04
N ALA A 325 -1.14 0.92 -6.01
CA ALA A 325 0.03 1.36 -5.26
C ALA A 325 -0.08 1.12 -3.76
N ARG A 326 -1.31 1.04 -3.21
CA ARG A 326 -1.57 0.64 -1.82
C ARG A 326 -0.78 -0.61 -1.41
N ASN A 327 -0.69 -1.59 -2.30
CA ASN A 327 0.01 -2.85 -2.04
C ASN A 327 1.52 -2.62 -1.92
N VAL A 328 2.10 -1.94 -2.92
CA VAL A 328 3.55 -1.67 -3.01
C VAL A 328 4.01 -0.74 -1.88
N ILE A 329 3.18 0.23 -1.51
CA ILE A 329 3.42 1.13 -0.37
C ILE A 329 3.53 0.31 0.91
N MET A 330 2.58 -0.59 1.18
CA MET A 330 2.61 -1.44 2.38
C MET A 330 3.78 -2.44 2.37
N MET A 331 4.12 -3.02 1.22
CA MET A 331 5.32 -3.86 1.07
C MET A 331 6.59 -3.07 1.39
N THR A 332 6.68 -1.83 0.90
CA THR A 332 7.82 -0.94 1.12
C THR A 332 7.96 -0.56 2.58
N TYR A 333 6.87 -0.16 3.23
CA TYR A 333 6.87 0.18 4.65
C TYR A 333 7.26 -1.02 5.52
N LEU A 334 6.68 -2.19 5.26
CA LEU A 334 7.05 -3.40 5.98
C LEU A 334 8.56 -3.72 5.86
N ASN A 335 9.15 -3.50 4.68
CA ASN A 335 10.59 -3.70 4.47
C ASN A 335 11.45 -2.65 5.14
N ASP A 336 11.09 -1.38 5.00
CA ASP A 336 11.90 -0.26 5.49
C ASP A 336 11.88 -0.17 7.02
N MET A 337 10.70 -0.38 7.61
CA MET A 337 10.47 -0.25 9.06
C MET A 337 10.96 -1.49 9.82
N PHE A 338 10.59 -2.69 9.35
CA PHE A 338 10.81 -3.95 10.10
C PHE A 338 11.77 -4.92 9.41
N GLY A 339 12.23 -4.62 8.19
CA GLY A 339 13.14 -5.50 7.46
C GLY A 339 12.48 -6.75 6.90
N PHE A 340 11.14 -6.82 6.88
CA PHE A 340 10.39 -7.94 6.32
C PHE A 340 10.11 -7.70 4.85
N ASP A 341 10.42 -8.70 4.05
CA ASP A 341 10.38 -8.60 2.60
C ASP A 341 9.38 -9.58 2.03
N ILE A 342 8.23 -9.07 1.58
CA ILE A 342 7.20 -9.87 0.90
C ILE A 342 7.54 -9.89 -0.59
N GLY A 343 7.68 -11.08 -1.16
CA GLY A 343 7.86 -11.24 -2.61
C GLY A 343 6.55 -11.06 -3.36
N TYR A 344 6.63 -10.80 -4.68
CA TYR A 344 5.44 -10.61 -5.51
C TYR A 344 4.52 -11.84 -5.50
N PHE A 345 5.08 -13.03 -5.72
CA PHE A 345 4.33 -14.29 -5.67
C PHE A 345 3.72 -14.53 -4.28
N GLN A 346 4.48 -14.24 -3.23
CA GLN A 346 4.03 -14.39 -1.85
C GLN A 346 2.80 -13.51 -1.58
N TRP A 347 2.81 -12.25 -2.01
CA TRP A 347 1.65 -11.36 -1.89
C TRP A 347 0.39 -11.97 -2.53
N ILE A 348 0.50 -12.46 -3.76
CA ILE A 348 -0.63 -13.10 -4.47
C ILE A 348 -1.16 -14.29 -3.67
N THR A 349 -0.29 -15.16 -3.15
CA THR A 349 -0.75 -16.34 -2.41
C THR A 349 -1.58 -16.00 -1.17
N TYR A 350 -1.32 -14.87 -0.50
CA TYR A 350 -2.09 -14.44 0.67
C TYR A 350 -3.34 -13.63 0.30
N CYS A 351 -3.24 -12.73 -0.69
CA CYS A 351 -4.31 -11.79 -1.01
C CYS A 351 -5.32 -12.33 -2.04
N PHE A 352 -4.92 -13.19 -2.96
CA PHE A 352 -5.82 -13.71 -4.00
C PHE A 352 -6.98 -14.57 -3.47
N PRO A 353 -6.82 -15.38 -2.40
CA PRO A 353 -7.95 -16.07 -1.77
C PRO A 353 -9.08 -15.14 -1.30
N PHE A 354 -8.76 -13.92 -0.84
CA PHE A 354 -9.75 -12.91 -0.48
C PHE A 354 -10.62 -12.54 -1.69
N LEU A 355 -10.02 -12.38 -2.88
CA LEU A 355 -10.74 -12.08 -4.13
C LEU A 355 -11.71 -13.21 -4.48
N ILE A 356 -11.24 -14.47 -4.40
CA ILE A 356 -12.05 -15.66 -4.72
C ILE A 356 -13.30 -15.72 -3.85
N VAL A 357 -13.19 -15.38 -2.56
CA VAL A 357 -14.33 -15.35 -1.63
C VAL A 357 -15.25 -14.16 -1.89
N MET A 358 -14.68 -12.98 -2.18
CA MET A 358 -15.46 -11.76 -2.39
C MET A 358 -16.24 -11.73 -3.70
N ILE A 359 -15.77 -12.42 -4.75
CA ILE A 359 -16.48 -12.52 -6.04
C ILE A 359 -17.92 -13.05 -5.88
N PRO A 360 -18.17 -14.27 -5.37
CA PRO A 360 -19.52 -14.80 -5.25
C PRO A 360 -20.38 -14.01 -4.26
N ILE A 361 -19.81 -13.49 -3.17
CA ILE A 361 -20.51 -12.68 -2.17
C ILE A 361 -21.05 -11.39 -2.82
N THR A 362 -20.19 -10.66 -3.53
CA THR A 362 -20.56 -9.38 -4.13
C THR A 362 -21.50 -9.58 -5.30
N TRP A 363 -21.27 -10.61 -6.10
CA TRP A 363 -22.18 -11.01 -7.17
C TRP A 363 -23.58 -11.30 -6.61
N PHE A 364 -23.68 -12.10 -5.55
CA PHE A 364 -24.95 -12.40 -4.90
C PHE A 364 -25.63 -11.12 -4.37
N MET A 365 -24.88 -10.25 -3.68
CA MET A 365 -25.38 -8.98 -3.14
C MET A 365 -25.97 -8.08 -4.23
N ILE A 366 -25.28 -7.92 -5.35
CA ILE A 366 -25.75 -7.09 -6.48
C ILE A 366 -27.02 -7.67 -7.10
N ASN A 367 -27.04 -8.99 -7.33
CA ASN A 367 -28.21 -9.68 -7.91
C ASN A 367 -29.42 -9.74 -6.97
N TRP A 368 -29.18 -9.67 -5.67
CA TRP A 368 -30.23 -9.60 -4.66
C TRP A 368 -30.78 -8.18 -4.51
N ARG A 369 -29.91 -7.16 -4.60
CA ARG A 369 -30.26 -5.76 -4.35
C ARG A 369 -30.95 -5.09 -5.52
N PHE A 370 -30.45 -5.30 -6.74
CA PHE A 370 -31.01 -4.73 -7.97
C PHE A 370 -31.90 -5.74 -8.67
N LYS A 371 -33.10 -5.30 -9.05
CA LYS A 371 -34.13 -6.18 -9.63
C LYS A 371 -34.56 -5.67 -11.02
N PRO A 372 -33.77 -5.93 -12.07
CA PRO A 372 -34.11 -5.51 -13.42
C PRO A 372 -35.36 -6.22 -13.94
N ARG A 373 -36.12 -5.52 -14.79
CA ARG A 373 -37.26 -6.09 -15.53
C ARG A 373 -36.78 -6.93 -16.70
N ILE A 374 -35.74 -6.46 -17.39
CA ILE A 374 -35.11 -7.16 -18.52
C ILE A 374 -34.10 -8.16 -17.96
N LYS A 375 -34.27 -9.44 -18.29
CA LYS A 375 -33.39 -10.53 -17.81
C LYS A 375 -32.50 -11.13 -18.90
N SER A 376 -32.92 -11.03 -20.16
CA SER A 376 -32.16 -11.54 -21.30
C SER A 376 -31.40 -10.40 -21.99
N LEU A 377 -30.08 -10.55 -22.12
CA LEU A 377 -29.21 -9.63 -22.84
C LEU A 377 -28.77 -10.21 -24.20
N LYS A 378 -29.48 -11.23 -24.70
CA LYS A 378 -29.15 -11.91 -25.96
C LYS A 378 -28.99 -10.98 -27.17
N PRO A 379 -29.90 -10.01 -27.43
CA PRO A 379 -29.76 -9.11 -28.56
C PRO A 379 -28.50 -8.24 -28.47
N ALA A 380 -28.23 -7.72 -27.27
CA ALA A 380 -27.07 -6.87 -27.01
C ALA A 380 -25.74 -7.63 -27.15
N MET A 381 -25.69 -8.90 -26.73
CA MET A 381 -24.51 -9.76 -26.89
C MET A 381 -24.19 -10.05 -28.34
N GLN A 382 -25.19 -10.30 -29.19
CA GLN A 382 -24.97 -10.52 -30.62
C GLN A 382 -24.39 -9.27 -31.32
N HIS A 383 -24.81 -8.08 -30.88
CA HIS A 383 -24.25 -6.82 -31.38
C HIS A 383 -22.78 -6.66 -30.95
N LEU A 384 -22.47 -6.94 -29.69
CA LEU A 384 -21.11 -6.90 -29.15
C LEU A 384 -20.16 -7.88 -29.86
N GLU A 385 -20.63 -9.11 -30.13
CA GLU A 385 -19.88 -10.11 -30.89
C GLU A 385 -19.57 -9.66 -32.32
N ARG A 386 -20.51 -8.97 -32.99
CA ARG A 386 -20.30 -8.43 -34.33
C ARG A 386 -19.32 -7.26 -34.33
N GLU A 387 -19.49 -6.30 -33.42
CA GLU A 387 -18.61 -5.13 -33.26
C GLU A 387 -17.15 -5.56 -33.11
N ILE A 388 -16.90 -6.62 -32.35
CA ILE A 388 -15.54 -7.01 -32.04
C ILE A 388 -15.02 -8.15 -32.93
N GLY A 389 -15.91 -8.91 -33.58
CA GLY A 389 -15.55 -9.75 -34.73
C GLY A 389 -14.82 -8.95 -35.82
N LYS A 390 -15.13 -7.65 -35.96
CA LYS A 390 -14.43 -6.73 -36.86
C LYS A 390 -12.94 -6.52 -36.52
N MET A 391 -12.48 -6.84 -35.30
CA MET A 391 -11.06 -6.70 -34.91
C MET A 391 -10.13 -7.75 -35.54
N GLY A 392 -10.65 -8.78 -36.21
CA GLY A 392 -9.85 -9.79 -36.93
C GLY A 392 -8.99 -10.70 -36.02
N THR A 393 -7.97 -11.35 -36.59
CA THR A 393 -7.04 -12.26 -35.89
C THR A 393 -5.94 -11.52 -35.11
N TRP A 394 -5.21 -12.22 -34.24
CA TRP A 394 -4.12 -11.64 -33.43
C TRP A 394 -3.05 -10.97 -34.30
N ASN A 395 -2.75 -9.71 -34.02
CA ASN A 395 -1.66 -8.97 -34.67
C ASN A 395 -0.33 -9.24 -33.96
N ARG A 396 0.80 -9.15 -34.67
CA ARG A 396 2.17 -9.20 -34.15
C ARG A 396 2.38 -8.30 -32.92
N HIS A 397 1.87 -7.06 -32.95
CA HIS A 397 1.99 -6.14 -31.80
C HIS A 397 1.26 -6.67 -30.55
N GLN A 398 0.11 -7.33 -30.73
CA GLN A 398 -0.65 -7.91 -29.61
C GLN A 398 0.07 -9.14 -29.04
N ILE A 399 0.65 -9.97 -29.92
CA ILE A 399 1.43 -11.15 -29.51
C ILE A 399 2.68 -10.72 -28.73
N TRP A 400 3.47 -9.78 -29.27
CA TRP A 400 4.65 -9.26 -28.58
C TRP A 400 4.29 -8.57 -27.26
N ALA A 401 3.17 -7.87 -27.20
CA ALA A 401 2.73 -7.26 -25.95
C ALA A 401 2.47 -8.29 -24.85
N VAL A 402 1.81 -9.41 -25.21
CA VAL A 402 1.58 -10.53 -24.27
C VAL A 402 2.90 -11.22 -23.90
N ILE A 403 3.80 -11.45 -24.85
CA ILE A 403 5.11 -12.09 -24.58
C ILE A 403 5.92 -11.26 -23.58
N ILE A 404 6.06 -9.95 -23.83
CA ILE A 404 6.82 -9.05 -22.93
C ILE A 404 6.18 -9.06 -21.54
N PHE A 405 4.86 -8.99 -21.45
CA PHE A 405 4.15 -9.07 -20.17
C PHE A 405 4.40 -10.39 -19.42
N VAL A 406 4.33 -11.53 -20.12
CA VAL A 406 4.60 -12.85 -19.52
C VAL A 406 6.04 -12.93 -19.00
N VAL A 407 7.01 -12.40 -19.74
CA VAL A 407 8.41 -12.32 -19.31
C VAL A 407 8.56 -11.42 -18.08
N MET A 408 7.87 -10.27 -18.04
CA MET A 408 7.87 -9.39 -16.86
C MET A 408 7.30 -10.09 -15.63
N VAL A 409 6.13 -10.74 -15.75
CA VAL A 409 5.49 -11.47 -14.66
C VAL A 409 6.37 -12.62 -14.17
N PHE A 410 7.00 -13.35 -15.09
CA PHE A 410 7.99 -14.37 -14.75
C PHE A 410 9.16 -13.77 -13.97
N GLY A 411 9.69 -12.62 -14.40
CA GLY A 411 10.71 -11.87 -13.68
C GLY A 411 10.28 -11.52 -12.25
N TRP A 412 9.08 -10.98 -12.06
CA TRP A 412 8.56 -10.64 -10.72
C TRP A 412 8.40 -11.86 -9.82
N PHE A 413 7.98 -13.02 -10.36
CA PHE A 413 7.85 -14.26 -9.59
C PHE A 413 9.20 -14.86 -9.20
N THR A 414 10.21 -14.72 -10.06
CA THR A 414 11.51 -15.38 -9.90
C THR A 414 12.59 -14.49 -9.28
N GLU A 415 12.40 -13.17 -9.22
CA GLU A 415 13.40 -12.19 -8.73
C GLU A 415 14.04 -12.60 -7.40
N LYS A 416 13.22 -12.86 -6.38
CA LYS A 416 13.70 -13.25 -5.04
C LYS A 416 14.38 -14.62 -5.03
N ILE A 417 13.89 -15.55 -5.86
CA ILE A 417 14.44 -16.90 -5.98
C ILE A 417 15.83 -16.83 -6.64
N PHE A 418 15.96 -16.13 -7.75
CA PHE A 418 17.22 -15.99 -8.48
C PHE A 418 18.28 -15.21 -7.69
N TYR A 419 17.86 -14.20 -6.92
CA TYR A 419 18.75 -13.53 -5.98
C TYR A 419 19.26 -14.47 -4.89
N ASN A 420 18.37 -15.30 -4.31
CA ASN A 420 18.74 -16.26 -3.26
C ASN A 420 19.61 -17.41 -3.79
N LEU A 421 19.41 -17.83 -5.04
CA LEU A 421 20.23 -18.84 -5.73
C LEU A 421 21.59 -18.30 -6.20
N GLY A 422 21.81 -16.98 -6.11
CA GLY A 422 23.08 -16.35 -6.52
C GLY A 422 23.26 -16.19 -8.03
N ILE A 423 22.23 -16.42 -8.84
CA ILE A 423 22.26 -16.23 -10.30
C ILE A 423 22.54 -14.76 -10.63
N TYR A 424 21.95 -13.84 -9.86
CA TYR A 424 22.25 -12.41 -9.94
C TYR A 424 22.92 -11.94 -8.64
N PRO A 425 24.07 -11.25 -8.71
CA PRO A 425 24.77 -10.78 -7.52
C PRO A 425 24.03 -9.64 -6.79
N VAL A 426 23.12 -8.97 -7.49
CA VAL A 426 22.36 -7.81 -7.03
C VAL A 426 20.88 -8.14 -7.03
N ARG A 427 20.17 -7.65 -6.01
CA ARG A 427 18.72 -7.71 -5.95
C ARG A 427 18.13 -6.68 -6.90
N LEU A 428 17.47 -7.14 -7.97
CA LEU A 428 16.95 -6.24 -9.02
C LEU A 428 15.76 -5.42 -8.52
N GLY A 429 14.93 -5.97 -7.63
CA GLY A 429 13.69 -5.33 -7.24
C GLY A 429 12.61 -5.46 -8.32
N ILE A 430 11.36 -5.23 -7.92
CA ILE A 430 10.22 -5.35 -8.85
C ILE A 430 10.15 -4.13 -9.77
N GLY A 431 10.65 -2.97 -9.32
CA GLY A 431 10.59 -1.73 -10.07
C GLY A 431 11.50 -1.69 -11.28
N VAL A 432 12.73 -2.17 -11.13
CA VAL A 432 13.68 -2.29 -12.25
C VAL A 432 13.11 -3.19 -13.35
N ILE A 433 12.50 -4.33 -12.99
CA ILE A 433 11.86 -5.24 -13.95
C ILE A 433 10.69 -4.56 -14.67
N ALA A 434 9.88 -3.77 -13.95
CA ALA A 434 8.75 -3.05 -14.54
C ALA A 434 9.20 -2.02 -15.58
N VAL A 435 10.22 -1.21 -15.26
CA VAL A 435 10.77 -0.21 -16.19
C VAL A 435 11.52 -0.87 -17.35
N ALA A 436 12.24 -1.97 -17.12
CA ALA A 436 12.85 -2.74 -18.20
C ALA A 436 11.80 -3.27 -19.19
N GLY A 437 10.64 -3.72 -18.68
CA GLY A 437 9.50 -4.07 -19.50
C GLY A 437 8.95 -2.90 -20.33
N ALA A 438 8.80 -1.73 -19.71
CA ALA A 438 8.41 -0.51 -20.42
C ALA A 438 9.38 -0.15 -21.56
N VAL A 439 10.69 -0.27 -21.33
CA VAL A 439 11.70 -0.08 -22.38
C VAL A 439 11.58 -1.16 -23.46
N ALA A 440 11.31 -2.42 -23.10
CA ALA A 440 11.11 -3.50 -24.07
C ALA A 440 9.91 -3.24 -25.00
N TYR A 441 8.81 -2.66 -24.52
CA TYR A 441 7.69 -2.26 -25.39
C TYR A 441 8.08 -1.20 -26.42
N ILE A 442 8.95 -0.25 -26.03
CA ILE A 442 9.49 0.75 -26.96
C ILE A 442 10.36 0.06 -28.02
N MET A 443 11.29 -0.80 -27.59
CA MET A 443 12.18 -1.53 -28.50
C MET A 443 11.43 -2.44 -29.47
N ALA A 444 10.31 -3.05 -29.02
CA ALA A 444 9.45 -3.88 -29.86
C ALA A 444 8.54 -3.08 -30.81
N GLY A 445 8.61 -1.75 -30.81
CA GLY A 445 7.82 -0.88 -31.67
C GLY A 445 6.32 -0.89 -31.35
N ILE A 446 5.93 -1.30 -30.13
CA ILE A 446 4.53 -1.34 -29.70
C ILE A 446 4.06 0.07 -29.31
N VAL A 447 4.93 0.80 -28.61
CA VAL A 447 4.73 2.17 -28.15
C VAL A 447 5.94 3.01 -28.50
N ASN A 448 5.73 4.31 -28.66
CA ASN A 448 6.78 5.32 -28.68
C ASN A 448 6.73 6.14 -27.37
N TRP A 449 7.75 6.96 -27.13
CA TRP A 449 7.79 7.78 -25.91
C TRP A 449 6.59 8.73 -25.77
N ARG A 450 6.03 9.23 -26.89
CA ARG A 450 4.87 10.12 -26.85
C ARG A 450 3.61 9.39 -26.36
N ASP A 451 3.48 8.10 -26.64
CA ASP A 451 2.41 7.27 -26.10
C ASP A 451 2.51 7.21 -24.57
N TYR A 452 3.71 7.04 -24.02
CA TYR A 452 3.92 7.08 -22.57
C TYR A 452 3.70 8.48 -22.00
N GLN A 453 4.21 9.51 -22.66
CA GLN A 453 4.04 10.89 -22.20
C GLN A 453 2.56 11.27 -22.08
N LYS A 454 1.71 10.81 -23.01
CA LYS A 454 0.27 11.13 -23.03
C LYS A 454 -0.59 10.13 -22.26
N GLY A 455 -0.22 8.85 -22.28
CA GLY A 455 -1.02 7.77 -21.72
C GLY A 455 -0.73 7.49 -20.25
N VAL A 456 0.50 7.74 -19.78
CA VAL A 456 0.85 7.55 -18.37
C VAL A 456 0.41 8.75 -17.57
N ASP A 457 -0.31 8.50 -16.48
CA ASP A 457 -0.61 9.51 -15.49
C ASP A 457 0.63 9.76 -14.60
N TRP A 458 1.43 10.74 -14.99
CA TRP A 458 2.62 11.15 -14.22
C TRP A 458 2.28 11.75 -12.86
N GLY A 459 1.07 12.31 -12.71
CA GLY A 459 0.59 12.81 -11.43
C GLY A 459 0.46 11.69 -10.41
N VAL A 460 -0.05 10.53 -10.84
CA VAL A 460 -0.12 9.30 -10.03
C VAL A 460 1.27 8.84 -9.58
N VAL A 461 2.27 8.86 -10.47
CA VAL A 461 3.66 8.50 -10.11
C VAL A 461 4.20 9.40 -9.00
N TRP A 462 4.06 10.72 -9.15
CA TRP A 462 4.50 11.69 -8.14
C TRP A 462 3.73 11.59 -6.83
N LEU A 463 2.42 11.36 -6.91
CA LEU A 463 1.57 11.14 -5.75
C LEU A 463 2.09 9.99 -4.89
N TYR A 464 2.43 8.86 -5.51
CA TYR A 464 2.96 7.72 -4.77
C TYR A 464 4.39 7.92 -4.29
N ALA A 465 5.21 8.62 -5.06
CA ALA A 465 6.53 9.02 -4.60
C ALA A 465 6.41 9.86 -3.32
N GLY A 466 5.51 10.85 -3.28
CA GLY A 466 5.21 11.64 -2.08
C GLY A 466 4.67 10.82 -0.92
N ALA A 467 3.74 9.90 -1.19
CA ALA A 467 3.21 8.95 -0.20
C ALA A 467 4.32 8.15 0.50
N ILE A 468 5.26 7.59 -0.27
CA ILE A 468 6.37 6.79 0.28
C ILE A 468 7.28 7.65 1.16
N ILE A 469 7.62 8.88 0.73
CA ILE A 469 8.38 9.82 1.58
C ILE A 469 7.62 10.11 2.87
N PHE A 470 6.33 10.40 2.74
CA PHE A 470 5.47 10.74 3.85
C PHE A 470 5.51 9.65 4.93
N GLY A 471 5.23 8.38 4.59
CA GLY A 471 5.25 7.32 5.59
C GLY A 471 6.65 6.97 6.10
N ARG A 472 7.68 6.99 5.24
CA ARG A 472 9.09 6.83 5.69
C ARG A 472 9.49 7.89 6.70
N THR A 473 9.00 9.11 6.52
CA THR A 473 9.31 10.22 7.43
C THR A 473 8.57 10.06 8.75
N LEU A 474 7.29 9.70 8.72
CA LEU A 474 6.53 9.41 9.94
C LEU A 474 7.21 8.34 10.80
N ASP A 475 7.72 7.27 10.19
CA ASP A 475 8.46 6.23 10.90
C ASP A 475 9.83 6.72 11.40
N LYS A 476 10.64 7.33 10.52
CA LYS A 476 12.00 7.79 10.88
C LYS A 476 12.00 8.79 12.02
N THR A 477 11.02 9.70 12.07
CA THR A 477 10.92 10.68 13.16
C THR A 477 10.34 10.09 14.44
N GLY A 478 9.68 8.92 14.38
CA GLY A 478 8.94 8.34 15.50
C GLY A 478 7.51 8.89 15.66
N ALA A 479 7.02 9.65 14.69
CA ALA A 479 5.66 10.17 14.71
C ALA A 479 4.62 9.05 14.56
N ALA A 480 4.89 8.08 13.67
CA ALA A 480 4.05 6.89 13.49
C ALA A 480 3.94 6.08 14.79
N TYR A 481 5.05 5.90 15.50
CA TYR A 481 5.10 5.23 16.80
C TYR A 481 4.30 5.98 17.88
N TRP A 482 4.45 7.31 17.96
CA TRP A 482 3.69 8.12 18.91
C TRP A 482 2.17 8.00 18.66
N MET A 483 1.73 8.10 17.41
CA MET A 483 0.32 7.93 17.06
C MET A 483 -0.19 6.52 17.34
N ALA A 484 0.60 5.49 17.01
CA ALA A 484 0.25 4.10 17.27
C ALA A 484 0.01 3.84 18.76
N ASN A 485 0.91 4.34 19.63
CA ASN A 485 0.73 4.26 21.08
C ASN A 485 -0.54 5.00 21.54
N SER A 486 -0.78 6.21 21.05
CA SER A 486 -2.00 6.96 21.41
C SER A 486 -3.29 6.22 21.02
N VAL A 487 -3.30 5.59 19.84
CA VAL A 487 -4.44 4.77 19.40
C VAL A 487 -4.58 3.52 20.28
N ILE A 488 -3.49 2.81 20.57
CA ILE A 488 -3.53 1.62 21.43
C ILE A 488 -4.02 1.98 22.84
N GLU A 489 -3.47 3.03 23.46
CA GLU A 489 -3.89 3.49 24.79
C GLU A 489 -5.39 3.82 24.84
N PHE A 490 -5.94 4.40 23.76
CA PHE A 490 -7.37 4.64 23.64
C PHE A 490 -8.20 3.35 23.51
N LEU A 491 -7.63 2.29 22.91
CA LEU A 491 -8.30 1.00 22.69
C LEU A 491 -8.22 0.03 23.86
N VAL A 492 -7.26 0.21 24.78
CA VAL A 492 -7.08 -0.63 25.98
C VAL A 492 -8.37 -0.79 26.80
N PRO A 493 -9.14 0.29 27.12
CA PRO A 493 -10.38 0.15 27.88
C PRO A 493 -11.45 -0.71 27.21
N PHE A 494 -11.38 -0.87 25.88
CA PHE A 494 -12.31 -1.67 25.09
C PHE A 494 -11.85 -3.12 24.87
N GLY A 495 -10.67 -3.50 25.40
CA GLY A 495 -10.05 -4.81 25.15
C GLY A 495 -9.66 -5.03 23.69
N MET A 496 -9.48 -3.95 22.93
CA MET A 496 -9.17 -3.98 21.49
C MET A 496 -7.69 -3.66 21.21
N ASP A 497 -6.83 -3.82 22.21
CA ASP A 497 -5.40 -3.48 22.16
C ASP A 497 -4.53 -4.58 21.53
N LYS A 498 -5.05 -5.81 21.34
CA LYS A 498 -4.27 -6.94 20.80
C LYS A 498 -5.00 -7.80 19.78
N GLY A 499 -4.21 -8.54 18.99
CA GLY A 499 -4.69 -9.61 18.10
C GLY A 499 -5.68 -9.13 17.03
N LEU A 500 -6.69 -9.97 16.75
CA LEU A 500 -7.70 -9.70 15.73
C LEU A 500 -8.55 -8.44 16.00
N PRO A 501 -8.99 -8.12 17.24
CA PRO A 501 -9.71 -6.87 17.53
C PRO A 501 -8.93 -5.60 17.14
N LEU A 502 -7.61 -5.57 17.39
CA LEU A 502 -6.76 -4.46 16.99
C LEU A 502 -6.72 -4.32 15.46
N MET A 503 -6.59 -5.44 14.75
CA MET A 503 -6.62 -5.48 13.29
C MET A 503 -7.97 -5.05 12.73
N ALA A 504 -9.07 -5.44 13.37
CA ALA A 504 -10.42 -5.02 12.98
C ALA A 504 -10.56 -3.49 13.07
N THR A 505 -10.03 -2.89 14.13
CA THR A 505 -10.03 -1.43 14.30
C THR A 505 -9.18 -0.74 13.24
N ALA A 506 -7.97 -1.25 12.98
CA ALA A 506 -7.07 -0.73 11.95
C ALA A 506 -7.71 -0.82 10.55
N ASN A 507 -8.28 -1.96 10.20
CA ASN A 507 -8.96 -2.18 8.92
C ASN A 507 -10.20 -1.29 8.80
N GLY A 508 -11.02 -1.19 9.86
CA GLY A 508 -12.21 -0.33 9.89
C GLY A 508 -11.87 1.14 9.70
N LEU A 509 -10.85 1.66 10.40
CA LEU A 509 -10.36 3.03 10.21
C LEU A 509 -9.88 3.26 8.78
N THR A 510 -9.09 2.34 8.24
CA THR A 510 -8.59 2.41 6.86
C THR A 510 -9.74 2.40 5.86
N ALA A 511 -10.74 1.55 6.08
CA ALA A 511 -11.91 1.40 5.24
C ALA A 511 -12.85 2.61 5.32
N ILE A 512 -12.90 3.34 6.44
CA ILE A 512 -13.60 4.63 6.52
C ILE A 512 -12.84 5.68 5.70
N LEU A 513 -11.53 5.79 5.91
CA LEU A 513 -10.71 6.80 5.25
C LEU A 513 -10.69 6.66 3.73
N THR A 514 -10.61 5.44 3.20
CA THR A 514 -10.64 5.20 1.74
C THR A 514 -11.99 5.54 1.07
N ASN A 515 -13.08 5.67 1.84
CA ASN A 515 -14.32 6.21 1.28
C ASN A 515 -14.28 7.73 1.13
N LEU A 516 -13.42 8.40 1.91
CA LEU A 516 -13.30 9.87 1.95
C LEU A 516 -12.13 10.39 1.08
N MET A 517 -11.15 9.55 0.77
CA MET A 517 -10.00 9.88 -0.07
C MET A 517 -9.56 8.67 -0.89
N ALA A 518 -8.74 8.88 -1.92
CA ALA A 518 -8.21 7.80 -2.74
C ALA A 518 -7.45 6.73 -1.90
N ASP A 519 -7.55 5.48 -2.36
CA ASP A 519 -7.01 4.27 -1.75
C ASP A 519 -5.50 4.30 -1.45
N GLY A 520 -4.69 4.76 -2.40
CA GLY A 520 -3.24 4.90 -2.23
C GLY A 520 -2.85 5.88 -1.11
N PRO A 521 -3.33 7.13 -1.15
CA PRO A 521 -3.18 8.09 -0.05
C PRO A 521 -3.68 7.58 1.31
N ALA A 522 -4.81 6.88 1.35
CA ALA A 522 -5.34 6.29 2.58
C ALA A 522 -4.35 5.25 3.17
N ALA A 523 -3.86 4.33 2.34
CA ALA A 523 -2.84 3.35 2.75
C ALA A 523 -1.53 4.03 3.18
N ALA A 524 -1.12 5.10 2.49
CA ALA A 524 0.09 5.84 2.81
C ALA A 524 0.04 6.53 4.18
N ALA A 525 -1.13 7.05 4.56
CA ALA A 525 -1.33 7.73 5.85
C ALA A 525 -1.51 6.77 7.01
N VAL A 526 -2.29 5.70 6.81
CA VAL A 526 -2.63 4.77 7.88
C VAL A 526 -1.56 3.69 8.05
N GLY A 527 -0.88 3.30 6.97
CA GLY A 527 0.09 2.20 6.94
C GLY A 527 1.21 2.28 7.97
N PRO A 528 1.93 3.42 8.12
CA PRO A 528 2.98 3.54 9.13
C PRO A 528 2.44 3.40 10.55
N ILE A 529 1.20 3.85 10.79
CA ILE A 529 0.54 3.78 12.11
C ILE A 529 0.16 2.33 12.41
N THR A 530 -0.54 1.65 11.49
CA THR A 530 -1.00 0.27 11.71
C THR A 530 0.16 -0.70 11.83
N LEU A 531 1.24 -0.50 11.06
CA LEU A 531 2.45 -1.30 11.18
C LEU A 531 3.19 -1.06 12.50
N ASN A 532 3.28 0.19 12.97
CA ASN A 532 3.82 0.47 14.31
C ASN A 532 2.95 -0.14 15.41
N MET A 533 1.62 -0.10 15.28
CA MET A 533 0.70 -0.77 16.22
C MET A 533 0.97 -2.28 16.27
N ALA A 534 1.14 -2.92 15.11
CA ALA A 534 1.48 -4.33 15.03
C ALA A 534 2.86 -4.64 15.66
N GLY A 535 3.87 -3.81 15.39
CA GLY A 535 5.21 -3.97 15.95
C GLY A 535 5.28 -3.76 17.47
N LEU A 536 4.41 -2.92 18.02
CA LEU A 536 4.28 -2.65 19.45
C LEU A 536 3.67 -3.83 20.21
N VAL A 537 2.61 -4.41 19.66
CA VAL A 537 1.81 -5.41 20.35
C VAL A 537 2.34 -6.83 20.16
N HIS A 538 2.78 -7.14 18.94
CA HIS A 538 3.24 -8.46 18.52
C HIS A 538 4.58 -8.36 17.77
N PRO A 539 5.67 -7.95 18.47
CA PRO A 539 6.96 -7.70 17.83
C PRO A 539 7.54 -8.97 17.21
N GLY A 540 7.86 -8.89 15.92
CA GLY A 540 8.60 -9.96 15.22
C GLY A 540 7.82 -11.26 15.02
N THR A 541 6.49 -11.21 14.99
CA THR A 541 5.60 -12.34 14.69
C THR A 541 4.97 -12.19 13.30
N THR A 542 4.19 -13.19 12.87
CA THR A 542 3.39 -13.13 11.63
C THR A 542 2.34 -12.00 11.61
N PHE A 543 2.05 -11.35 12.75
CA PHE A 543 1.11 -10.24 12.84
C PHE A 543 1.51 -9.04 11.97
N LEU A 544 2.81 -8.76 11.86
CA LEU A 544 3.34 -7.65 11.07
C LEU A 544 3.01 -7.75 9.57
N PRO A 545 3.42 -8.83 8.84
CA PRO A 545 3.06 -8.96 7.44
C PRO A 545 1.55 -9.07 7.24
N PHE A 546 0.81 -9.68 8.17
CA PHE A 546 -0.65 -9.78 8.07
C PHE A 546 -1.32 -8.41 8.22
N MET A 547 -0.88 -7.58 9.17
CA MET A 547 -1.35 -6.20 9.29
C MET A 547 -1.03 -5.38 8.03
N ALA A 548 0.13 -5.58 7.43
CA ALA A 548 0.51 -4.92 6.18
C ALA A 548 -0.48 -5.23 5.05
N MET A 549 -0.73 -6.53 4.85
CA MET A 549 -1.65 -7.01 3.82
C MET A 549 -3.11 -6.65 4.13
N SER A 550 -3.54 -6.74 5.39
CA SER A 550 -4.91 -6.39 5.79
C SER A 550 -5.19 -4.90 5.62
N THR A 551 -4.23 -4.03 5.97
CA THR A 551 -4.35 -2.58 5.76
C THR A 551 -4.42 -2.26 4.26
N ALA A 552 -3.59 -2.90 3.43
CA ALA A 552 -3.65 -2.74 1.98
C ALA A 552 -5.01 -3.18 1.40
N VAL A 553 -5.52 -4.34 1.82
CA VAL A 553 -6.84 -4.84 1.40
C VAL A 553 -7.96 -3.92 1.88
N ALA A 554 -7.93 -3.47 3.13
CA ALA A 554 -8.94 -2.58 3.71
C ALA A 554 -8.98 -1.20 3.05
N SER A 555 -7.84 -0.69 2.59
CA SER A 555 -7.79 0.54 1.78
C SER A 555 -8.48 0.39 0.42
N SER A 556 -8.86 -0.83 0.01
CA SER A 556 -9.64 -1.08 -1.21
C SER A 556 -11.16 -1.03 -0.98
N PHE A 557 -11.63 -0.89 0.27
CA PHE A 557 -13.05 -0.99 0.65
C PHE A 557 -13.83 0.32 0.42
N ALA A 558 -13.50 1.04 -0.65
CA ALA A 558 -14.16 2.26 -1.09
C ALA A 558 -15.49 1.95 -1.81
N TYR A 559 -16.41 1.30 -1.10
CA TYR A 559 -17.65 0.78 -1.69
C TYR A 559 -18.84 1.75 -1.56
N CYS A 560 -18.77 2.71 -0.63
CA CYS A 560 -19.94 3.51 -0.22
C CYS A 560 -20.05 4.85 -0.95
N LEU A 561 -18.92 5.45 -1.33
CA LEU A 561 -18.89 6.81 -1.87
C LEU A 561 -18.29 6.86 -3.29
N ILE A 562 -18.81 7.79 -4.09
CA ILE A 562 -18.39 8.02 -5.49
C ILE A 562 -16.92 8.48 -5.55
N ILE A 563 -16.52 9.32 -4.60
CA ILE A 563 -15.19 9.95 -4.54
C ILE A 563 -14.11 8.94 -4.12
N GLY A 564 -14.47 7.83 -3.47
CA GLY A 564 -13.51 6.92 -2.87
C GLY A 564 -12.50 6.33 -3.87
N THR A 565 -12.93 5.97 -5.08
CA THR A 565 -12.02 5.47 -6.12
C THR A 565 -12.40 5.96 -7.53
N PRO A 566 -11.42 6.10 -8.45
CA PRO A 566 -11.71 6.47 -9.83
C PRO A 566 -12.70 5.54 -10.57
N PRO A 567 -12.68 4.19 -10.40
CA PRO A 567 -13.72 3.31 -10.90
C PRO A 567 -15.14 3.76 -10.55
N ASN A 568 -15.37 4.14 -9.28
CA ASN A 568 -16.67 4.62 -8.83
C ASN A 568 -17.06 5.89 -9.59
N ALA A 569 -16.14 6.86 -9.70
CA ALA A 569 -16.39 8.11 -10.42
C ALA A 569 -16.64 7.90 -11.93
N ILE A 570 -15.90 6.98 -12.56
CA ILE A 570 -16.03 6.67 -14.00
C ILE A 570 -17.43 6.11 -14.30
N VAL A 571 -17.88 5.10 -13.54
CA VAL A 571 -19.21 4.53 -13.78
C VAL A 571 -20.33 5.49 -13.38
N TYR A 572 -20.10 6.37 -12.40
CA TYR A 572 -21.04 7.43 -12.04
C TYR A 572 -21.24 8.44 -13.18
N ALA A 573 -20.16 8.77 -13.90
CA ALA A 573 -20.19 9.68 -15.04
C ALA A 573 -21.03 9.18 -16.22
N SER A 574 -21.49 7.92 -16.19
CA SER A 574 -22.46 7.38 -17.16
C SER A 574 -23.84 8.05 -17.08
N GLY A 575 -24.19 8.68 -15.95
CA GLY A 575 -25.48 9.33 -15.73
C GLY A 575 -26.60 8.41 -15.22
N TYR A 576 -26.37 7.10 -15.09
CA TYR A 576 -27.38 6.13 -14.64
C TYR A 576 -27.40 5.87 -13.13
N LEU A 577 -26.42 6.39 -12.40
CA LEU A 577 -26.21 6.12 -10.98
C LEU A 577 -26.54 7.32 -10.10
N GLU A 578 -27.06 7.04 -8.91
CA GLU A 578 -27.26 8.02 -7.85
C GLU A 578 -26.40 7.65 -6.63
N PRO A 579 -26.01 8.61 -5.76
CA PRO A 579 -25.21 8.32 -4.57
C PRO A 579 -25.82 7.23 -3.66
N ARG A 580 -27.17 7.18 -3.59
CA ARG A 580 -27.90 6.15 -2.84
C ARG A 580 -27.64 4.73 -3.36
N ASP A 581 -27.34 4.55 -4.64
CA ASP A 581 -27.11 3.23 -5.22
C ASP A 581 -25.77 2.65 -4.75
N TYR A 582 -24.76 3.49 -4.54
CA TYR A 582 -23.51 3.07 -3.90
C TYR A 582 -23.74 2.64 -2.46
N LEU A 583 -24.46 3.43 -1.67
CA LEU A 583 -24.74 3.08 -0.27
C LEU A 583 -25.55 1.78 -0.13
N ARG A 584 -26.48 1.53 -1.07
CA ARG A 584 -27.34 0.34 -1.10
C ARG A 584 -26.58 -0.99 -1.12
N VAL A 585 -25.44 -1.03 -1.82
CA VAL A 585 -24.56 -2.21 -1.89
C VAL A 585 -23.33 -2.03 -1.00
N GLY A 586 -22.79 -0.82 -0.97
CA GLY A 586 -21.55 -0.47 -0.32
C GLY A 586 -21.57 -0.68 1.18
N ILE A 587 -22.62 -0.24 1.90
CA ILE A 587 -22.67 -0.41 3.36
C ILE A 587 -22.63 -1.90 3.75
N PRO A 588 -23.52 -2.79 3.21
CA PRO A 588 -23.41 -4.22 3.47
C PRO A 588 -22.04 -4.80 3.09
N MET A 589 -21.54 -4.47 1.90
CA MET A 589 -20.26 -4.99 1.41
C MET A 589 -19.07 -4.52 2.24
N TRP A 590 -19.13 -3.32 2.81
CA TRP A 590 -18.10 -2.75 3.67
C TRP A 590 -17.93 -3.57 4.95
N PHE A 591 -19.04 -3.94 5.61
CA PHE A 591 -19.00 -4.82 6.78
C PHE A 591 -18.56 -6.23 6.40
N ILE A 592 -19.12 -6.79 5.32
CA ILE A 592 -18.80 -8.15 4.88
C ILE A 592 -17.31 -8.25 4.52
N ALA A 593 -16.75 -7.29 3.78
CA ALA A 593 -15.34 -7.32 3.40
C ALA A 593 -14.40 -7.23 4.61
N ASN A 594 -14.73 -6.41 5.61
CA ASN A 594 -14.00 -6.35 6.88
C ASN A 594 -14.05 -7.69 7.64
N ILE A 595 -15.20 -8.35 7.66
CA ILE A 595 -15.34 -9.68 8.28
C ILE A 595 -14.53 -10.72 7.50
N VAL A 596 -14.63 -10.73 6.16
CA VAL A 596 -13.92 -11.68 5.32
C VAL A 596 -12.40 -11.54 5.46
N ILE A 597 -11.85 -10.32 5.49
CA ILE A 597 -10.40 -10.16 5.68
C ILE A 597 -9.93 -10.60 7.07
N LEU A 598 -10.76 -10.42 8.11
CA LEU A 598 -10.47 -10.94 9.45
C LEU A 598 -10.51 -12.47 9.48
N LEU A 599 -11.48 -13.09 8.81
CA LEU A 599 -11.55 -14.56 8.67
C LEU A 599 -10.38 -15.12 7.84
N CYS A 600 -10.02 -14.46 6.75
CA CYS A 600 -8.83 -14.80 5.97
C CYS A 600 -7.57 -14.73 6.85
N THR A 601 -7.46 -13.71 7.70
CA THR A 601 -6.33 -13.58 8.62
C THR A 601 -6.32 -14.69 9.67
N ALA A 602 -7.45 -14.93 10.33
CA ALA A 602 -7.56 -15.89 11.43
C ALA A 602 -7.38 -17.34 10.96
N ILE A 603 -7.92 -17.68 9.79
CA ILE A 603 -7.97 -19.05 9.29
C ILE A 603 -6.86 -19.27 8.26
N LEU A 604 -6.95 -18.66 7.09
CA LEU A 604 -6.05 -18.95 5.96
C LEU A 604 -4.62 -18.55 6.28
N TRP A 605 -4.41 -17.32 6.71
CA TRP A 605 -3.08 -16.80 6.99
C TRP A 605 -2.50 -17.41 8.27
N GLY A 606 -3.33 -17.65 9.28
CA GLY A 606 -2.96 -18.41 10.48
C GLY A 606 -2.40 -19.80 10.15
N ILE A 607 -3.09 -20.56 9.28
CA ILE A 607 -2.66 -21.90 8.85
C ILE A 607 -1.41 -21.85 7.97
N MET A 608 -1.37 -20.92 7.00
CA MET A 608 -0.21 -20.77 6.10
C MET A 608 1.04 -20.31 6.85
N GLY A 609 0.88 -19.63 7.99
CA GLY A 609 1.96 -18.95 8.69
C GLY A 609 2.64 -17.89 7.82
N PHE A 610 3.84 -17.45 8.21
CA PHE A 610 4.70 -16.63 7.37
C PHE A 610 6.14 -17.14 7.50
N PRO A 611 6.84 -17.47 6.38
CA PRO A 611 8.17 -18.06 6.44
C PRO A 611 9.16 -17.25 7.30
N GLY A 612 9.77 -17.91 8.28
CA GLY A 612 10.78 -17.31 9.16
C GLY A 612 10.23 -16.40 10.27
N LEU A 613 8.93 -16.51 10.57
CA LEU A 613 8.24 -15.79 11.65
C LEU A 613 7.39 -16.74 12.51
N PRO A 614 7.43 -16.61 13.86
CA PRO A 614 6.50 -17.31 14.73
C PRO A 614 5.09 -16.73 14.62
N GLY A 615 4.07 -17.57 14.90
CA GLY A 615 2.69 -17.11 15.08
C GLY A 615 2.58 -16.09 16.21
N TYR A 616 1.53 -15.25 16.15
CA TYR A 616 1.25 -14.20 17.14
C TYR A 616 0.18 -14.60 18.14
#